data_AF-A0A914YZ91-F1
#
_entry.id   AF-A0A914YZ91-F1
#
_cell.length_a   1.000
_cell.length_b   1.000
_cell.length_c   1.000
_cell.angle_alpha   90.00
_cell.angle_beta   90.00
_cell.angle_gamma   90.00
#
_symmetry.space_group_name_H-M   'P 1'
#
loop_
_entity.id
_entity.type
_entity.pdbx_description
1 polymer ?
#
loop_
_entity_poly.entity_id
_entity_poly.type
_entity_poly.pdbx_seq_one_letter_code
_entity_poly.pdbx_strand_id
1 'polypeptide(L)'
;MAMVFIKQITASDGLPVEKVKNWTYSNGVPYFRFSPPLTQKIDLDENRDTFIMQMMWDTEVYMSECADELDELARYLQCLHSNTDVSS
;
A
#
# COMPACT_ATOMS: atom_id res chain seq x y z
N MET A 1 -27.72 -4.32 -9.61
CA MET A 1 -27.53 -2.93 -9.12
C MET A 1 -26.79 -2.86 -7.78
N ALA A 2 -27.19 -3.62 -6.73
CA ALA A 2 -26.58 -3.54 -5.39
C ALA A 2 -25.07 -3.88 -5.32
N MET A 3 -24.60 -4.86 -6.11
CA MET A 3 -23.19 -5.30 -6.09
C MET A 3 -22.19 -4.21 -6.53
N VAL A 4 -22.58 -3.32 -7.44
CA VAL A 4 -21.71 -2.21 -7.88
C VAL A 4 -21.56 -1.18 -6.77
N PHE A 5 -22.64 -0.89 -6.04
CA PHE A 5 -22.59 0.01 -4.90
C PHE A 5 -21.70 -0.54 -3.78
N ILE A 6 -21.84 -1.83 -3.46
CA ILE A 6 -20.97 -2.51 -2.46
C ILE A 6 -19.50 -2.42 -2.88
N LYS A 7 -19.18 -2.65 -4.15
CA LYS A 7 -17.81 -2.49 -4.66
C LYS A 7 -17.29 -1.06 -4.53
N GLN A 8 -18.13 -0.04 -4.69
CA GLN A 8 -17.72 1.36 -4.57
C GLN A 8 -17.51 1.77 -3.12
N ILE A 9 -18.36 1.33 -2.19
CA ILE A 9 -18.19 1.64 -0.76
C ILE A 9 -17.03 0.87 -0.13
N THR A 10 -16.71 -0.32 -0.65
CA THR A 10 -15.57 -1.15 -0.21
C THR A 10 -14.34 -0.94 -1.09
N ALA A 11 -14.36 0.02 -2.02
CA ALA A 11 -13.19 0.33 -2.83
C ALA A 11 -12.14 1.04 -1.96
N SER A 12 -11.08 0.31 -1.62
CA SER A 12 -9.88 0.85 -0.96
C SER A 12 -8.91 1.52 -1.96
N ASP A 13 -9.27 1.52 -3.24
CA ASP A 13 -8.50 2.02 -4.37
C ASP A 13 -9.26 3.13 -5.13
N GLY A 14 -8.51 4.02 -5.79
CA GLY A 14 -9.07 5.06 -6.66
C GLY A 14 -9.17 6.45 -6.00
N LEU A 15 -10.32 7.12 -6.13
CA LEU A 15 -10.51 8.52 -5.73
C LEU A 15 -10.16 8.85 -4.27
N PRO A 16 -10.46 7.98 -3.27
CA PRO A 16 -10.05 8.25 -1.90
C PRO A 16 -8.52 8.36 -1.75
N VAL A 17 -7.79 7.48 -2.45
CA VAL A 17 -6.33 7.43 -2.45
C VAL A 17 -5.74 8.66 -3.13
N GLU A 18 -6.27 9.05 -4.28
CA GLU A 18 -5.82 10.26 -5.00
C GLU A 18 -6.05 11.53 -4.17
N LYS A 19 -7.20 11.61 -3.49
CA LYS A 19 -7.50 12.74 -2.60
C LYS A 19 -6.51 12.82 -1.44
N VAL A 20 -6.23 11.70 -0.77
CA VAL A 20 -5.25 11.66 0.31
C VAL A 20 -3.87 12.02 -0.22
N LYS A 21 -3.43 11.45 -1.35
CA LYS A 21 -2.15 11.77 -1.97
C LYS A 21 -2.00 13.27 -2.25
N ASN A 22 -3.02 13.90 -2.83
CA ASN A 22 -3.02 15.33 -3.11
C ASN A 22 -3.03 16.18 -1.85
N TRP A 23 -3.78 15.75 -0.83
CA TRP A 23 -3.78 16.44 0.46
C TRP A 23 -2.42 16.34 1.15
N THR A 24 -1.81 15.16 1.19
CA THR A 24 -0.48 14.97 1.79
C THR A 24 0.59 15.77 1.04
N TYR A 25 0.52 15.80 -0.30
CA TYR A 25 1.36 16.66 -1.13
C TYR A 25 1.21 18.15 -0.77
N SER A 26 -0.03 18.61 -0.57
CA SER A 26 -0.30 19.99 -0.13
C SER A 26 0.22 20.31 1.27
N ASN A 27 0.37 19.32 2.14
CA ASN A 27 0.90 19.48 3.50
C ASN A 27 2.42 19.26 3.57
N GLY A 28 3.08 18.91 2.44
CA GLY A 28 4.51 18.63 2.38
C GLY A 28 4.94 17.36 3.12
N VAL A 29 4.01 16.43 3.37
CA VAL A 29 4.30 15.15 4.02
C VAL A 29 4.52 14.07 2.94
N PRO A 30 5.50 13.17 3.08
CA PRO A 30 5.67 12.07 2.13
C PRO A 30 4.55 11.03 2.31
N TYR A 31 3.97 10.56 1.19
CA TYR A 31 2.93 9.53 1.17
C TYR A 31 3.43 8.30 0.41
N PHE A 32 3.53 7.17 1.10
CA PHE A 32 3.93 5.89 0.51
C PHE A 32 2.73 4.93 0.49
N ARG A 33 2.53 4.23 -0.63
CA ARG A 33 1.44 3.26 -0.78
C ARG A 33 1.94 1.99 -1.46
N PHE A 34 2.13 0.96 -0.65
CA PHE A 34 2.45 -0.38 -1.13
C PHE A 34 1.14 -1.13 -1.38
N SER A 35 0.84 -1.39 -2.64
CA SER A 35 -0.34 -2.16 -3.04
C SER A 35 0.02 -3.01 -4.25
N PRO A 36 0.39 -4.29 -4.04
CA PRO A 36 0.81 -5.16 -5.14
C PRO A 36 -0.38 -5.38 -6.10
N PRO A 37 -0.18 -5.21 -7.41
CA PRO A 37 -1.19 -5.60 -8.39
C PRO A 37 -1.25 -7.13 -8.45
N LEU A 38 -2.35 -7.71 -7.98
CA LEU A 38 -2.54 -9.15 -8.02
C LEU A 38 -2.89 -9.61 -9.44
N THR A 39 -2.18 -10.62 -9.94
CA THR A 39 -2.40 -11.17 -11.30
C THR A 39 -3.78 -11.82 -11.44
N GLN A 40 -4.29 -12.37 -10.34
CA GLN A 40 -5.58 -13.02 -10.29
C GLN A 40 -6.53 -12.33 -9.32
N LYS A 41 -7.79 -12.23 -9.74
CA LYS A 41 -8.86 -11.77 -8.87
C LYS A 41 -9.21 -12.87 -7.89
N ILE A 42 -8.72 -12.74 -6.67
CA ILE A 42 -8.95 -13.68 -5.58
C ILE A 42 -10.19 -13.22 -4.80
N ASP A 43 -11.14 -14.13 -4.61
CA ASP A 43 -12.30 -13.85 -3.78
C ASP A 43 -11.90 -13.85 -2.30
N LEU A 44 -12.64 -13.11 -1.48
CA LEU A 44 -12.33 -12.95 -0.06
C LEU A 44 -12.39 -14.28 0.73
N ASP A 45 -13.11 -15.27 0.21
CA ASP A 45 -13.34 -16.59 0.83
C ASP A 45 -12.44 -17.69 0.22
N GLU A 46 -11.36 -17.30 -0.47
CA GLU A 46 -10.43 -18.26 -1.08
C GLU A 46 -9.53 -18.91 -0.01
N ASN A 47 -9.61 -20.24 0.10
CA ASN A 47 -8.83 -21.04 1.05
C ASN A 47 -7.97 -22.11 0.34
N ARG A 48 -7.82 -22.03 -0.98
CA ARG A 48 -6.91 -22.93 -1.70
C ARG A 48 -5.48 -22.41 -1.61
N ASP A 49 -4.62 -23.20 -1.00
CA ASP A 49 -3.19 -22.90 -0.81
C ASP A 49 -2.49 -22.45 -2.09
N THR A 50 -2.86 -23.01 -3.25
CA THR A 50 -2.27 -22.65 -4.55
C THR A 50 -2.50 -21.18 -4.92
N PHE A 51 -3.65 -20.60 -4.56
CA PHE A 51 -3.99 -19.21 -4.86
C PHE A 51 -3.31 -18.26 -3.88
N ILE A 52 -3.23 -18.67 -2.61
CA ILE A 52 -2.55 -17.92 -1.56
C ILE A 52 -1.05 -17.84 -1.87
N MET A 53 -0.43 -18.97 -2.24
CA MET A 53 0.97 -19.03 -2.65
C MET A 53 1.25 -18.10 -3.85
N GLN A 54 0.37 -18.08 -4.84
CA GLN A 54 0.50 -17.17 -5.98
C GLN A 54 0.38 -15.70 -5.54
N MET A 55 -0.57 -15.37 -4.66
CA MET A 55 -0.72 -14.02 -4.11
C MET A 55 0.54 -13.56 -3.36
N MET A 56 1.12 -14.45 -2.56
CA MET A 56 2.36 -14.19 -1.84
C MET A 56 3.52 -13.97 -2.81
N TRP A 57 3.64 -14.79 -3.85
CA TRP A 57 4.66 -14.63 -4.87
C TRP A 57 4.53 -13.30 -5.63
N ASP A 58 3.32 -12.94 -6.07
CA ASP A 58 3.06 -11.67 -6.74
C ASP A 58 3.44 -10.48 -5.82
N THR A 59 3.20 -10.61 -4.51
CA THR A 59 3.59 -9.61 -3.51
C THR A 59 5.11 -9.53 -3.35
N GLU A 60 5.81 -10.66 -3.30
CA GLU A 60 7.27 -10.71 -3.19
C GLU A 60 7.95 -10.07 -4.42
N VAL A 61 7.44 -10.35 -5.61
CA VAL A 61 7.92 -9.73 -6.85
C VAL A 61 7.72 -8.22 -6.79
N TYR A 62 6.52 -7.75 -6.44
CA TYR A 62 6.24 -6.32 -6.29
C TYR A 62 7.15 -5.65 -5.23
N MET A 63 7.40 -6.33 -4.12
CA MET A 63 8.29 -5.84 -3.07
C MET A 63 9.73 -5.68 -3.56
N SER A 64 10.19 -6.62 -4.40
CA SER A 64 11.52 -6.55 -5.00
C SER A 64 11.67 -5.39 -5.98
N GLU A 65 10.60 -5.06 -6.73
CA GLU A 65 10.58 -3.92 -7.65
C GLU A 65 10.49 -2.58 -6.91
N CYS A 66 9.81 -2.56 -5.76
CA CYS A 66 9.58 -1.37 -4.94
C CYS A 66 10.61 -1.19 -3.82
N ALA A 67 11.72 -1.95 -3.85
CA ALA A 67 12.74 -1.93 -2.81
C ALA A 67 13.34 -0.53 -2.58
N ASP A 68 13.49 0.27 -3.63
CA ASP A 68 14.00 1.65 -3.54
C ASP A 68 13.07 2.57 -2.72
N GLU A 69 11.75 2.46 -2.91
CA GLU A 69 10.75 3.23 -2.14
C GLU A 69 10.72 2.79 -0.68
N LEU A 70 10.93 1.49 -0.42
CA LEU A 70 11.04 0.96 0.93
C LEU A 70 12.29 1.50 1.65
N ASP A 71 13.42 1.56 0.96
CA ASP A 71 14.66 2.14 1.49
C ASP A 71 14.49 3.63 1.76
N GLU A 72 13.78 4.37 0.90
CA GLU A 72 13.46 5.77 1.14
C GLU A 72 12.62 5.93 2.42
N LEU A 73 11.58 5.11 2.60
CA LEU A 73 10.76 5.09 3.81
C LEU A 73 11.60 4.74 5.05
N ALA A 74 12.46 3.73 4.98
CA ALA A 74 13.32 3.33 6.08
C ALA A 74 14.27 4.46 6.48
N ARG A 75 14.83 5.19 5.50
CA ARG A 75 15.65 6.39 5.75
C ARG A 75 14.84 7.49 6.43
N TYR A 76 13.62 7.79 5.97
CA TYR A 76 12.77 8.79 6.62
C TYR A 76 12.48 8.43 8.08
N LEU A 77 12.14 7.17 8.36
CA LEU A 77 11.88 6.69 9.72
C LEU A 77 13.10 6.78 10.62
N GLN A 78 14.29 6.42 10.11
CA GLN A 78 15.55 6.56 10.85
C GLN A 78 15.92 8.01 11.13
N CYS A 79 15.74 8.91 10.16
CA CYS A 79 15.94 10.35 10.34
C CYS A 79 14.94 10.96 11.34
N LEU A 80 13.73 10.41 11.45
CA LEU A 80 12.76 10.84 12.45
C LEU A 80 13.18 10.39 13.86
N HIS A 81 13.63 9.13 14.00
CA HIS A 81 14.08 8.58 15.28
C HIS A 81 15.29 9.36 15.85
N SER A 82 16.25 9.76 15.00
CA SER A 82 17.39 10.57 15.47
C SER A 82 17.00 11.99 15.89
N ASN A 83 15.91 12.56 15.34
CA ASN A 83 15.40 13.87 15.78
C ASN A 83 14.69 13.82 17.15
N THR A 84 14.15 12.65 17.53
CA THR A 84 13.50 12.48 18.84
C THR A 84 14.49 12.42 20.01
N ASP A 85 15.74 12.01 19.77
CA ASP A 85 16.79 11.97 20.80
C ASP A 85 17.44 13.34 21.07
N VAL A 86 17.22 14.34 20.20
CA VAL A 86 17.77 15.71 20.33
C VAL A 86 16.78 16.67 21.01
N SER A 87 15.53 16.23 21.22
CA SER A 87 14.44 17.06 21.77
C SER A 87 14.12 16.80 23.26
N SER A 88 14.95 16.02 23.95
CA SER A 88 14.91 15.83 25.43
C SER A 88 16.25 16.25 26.04
#